data_AF-A0A7S2I448-F1
#
_entry.id   AF-A0A7S2I448-F1
#
_cell.length_a   1.000
_cell.length_b   1.000
_cell.length_c   1.000
_cell.angle_alpha   90.00
_cell.angle_beta   90.00
_cell.angle_gamma   90.00
#
_symmetry.space_group_name_H-M   'P 1'
#
loop_
_entity.id
_entity.type
_entity.pdbx_description
1 polymer ?
#
loop_
_entity_poly.entity_id
_entity_poly.type
_entity_poly.pdbx_seq_one_letter_code
_entity_poly.pdbx_strand_id
1 'polypeptide(L)'
;CGVCSESPVGACGEARFLTVERQLGRYAEKTFYKPTIMPPTAIGSFKSRHGEIQLIKPEFLSNALDLAACVWGVLGLKHWASQWARMLILDVIITKLEFCTTASAGDRNKLVSYLLGTTNALWEWISSLGLTQDPSCFLLGRAEVVKAYAFSHYEELNDDSRCRLSELNS
;
A
#
# COMPACT_ATOMS: atom_id res chain seq x y z
N CYS A 1 -25.24 23.06 45.44
CA CYS A 1 -24.16 22.96 44.43
C CYS A 1 -24.54 21.81 43.50
N GLY A 2 -25.23 22.15 42.41
CA GLY A 2 -25.66 21.18 41.40
C GLY A 2 -24.76 21.26 40.18
N VAL A 3 -24.79 20.19 39.38
CA VAL A 3 -24.15 20.02 38.07
C VAL A 3 -22.70 19.54 38.10
N CYS A 4 -22.49 18.29 38.55
CA CYS A 4 -21.36 17.44 38.10
C CYS A 4 -21.80 15.96 37.96
N SER A 5 -23.06 15.72 37.58
CA SER A 5 -23.54 14.37 37.26
C SER A 5 -23.33 14.09 35.78
N GLU A 6 -22.39 13.17 35.51
CA GLU A 6 -22.30 12.35 34.30
C GLU A 6 -21.87 13.06 33.00
N SER A 7 -20.58 13.36 32.87
CA SER A 7 -19.97 13.39 31.54
C SER A 7 -19.78 11.95 31.05
N PRO A 8 -20.26 11.59 29.85
CA PRO A 8 -20.14 10.22 29.35
C PRO A 8 -18.67 9.92 29.07
N VAL A 9 -18.12 8.98 29.83
CA VAL A 9 -16.71 8.54 29.77
C VAL A 9 -16.32 8.06 28.35
N GLY A 10 -17.30 7.78 27.47
CA GLY A 10 -17.08 7.43 26.05
C GLY A 10 -16.87 8.61 25.09
N ALA A 11 -17.46 9.78 25.34
CA ALA A 11 -17.44 10.88 24.36
C ALA A 11 -16.05 11.53 24.22
N CYS A 12 -15.24 11.53 25.29
CA CYS A 12 -13.89 12.07 25.26
C CYS A 12 -12.92 11.17 24.49
N GLY A 13 -13.09 9.84 24.60
CA GLY A 13 -12.29 8.85 23.87
C GLY A 13 -12.57 8.86 22.36
N GLU A 14 -13.85 8.92 21.98
CA GLU A 14 -14.27 8.99 20.57
C GLU A 14 -13.83 10.30 19.91
N ALA A 15 -14.02 11.45 20.58
CA ALA A 15 -13.56 12.74 20.04
C ALA A 15 -12.04 12.81 19.86
N ARG A 16 -11.28 12.20 20.78
CA ARG A 16 -9.82 12.09 20.67
C ARG A 16 -9.41 11.15 19.54
N PHE A 17 -10.06 10.01 19.39
CA PHE A 17 -9.80 9.08 18.28
C PHE A 17 -10.09 9.72 16.93
N LEU A 18 -11.24 10.37 16.77
CA LEU A 18 -11.62 11.08 15.53
C LEU A 18 -10.61 12.18 15.17
N THR A 19 -10.04 12.86 16.17
CA THR A 19 -9.00 13.88 15.94
C THR A 19 -7.72 13.24 15.42
N VAL A 20 -7.30 12.12 16.03
CA VAL A 20 -6.11 11.36 15.60
C VAL A 20 -6.32 10.77 14.21
N GLU A 21 -7.47 10.15 13.94
CA GLU A 21 -7.85 9.62 12.62
C GLU A 21 -7.80 10.69 11.54
N ARG A 22 -8.37 11.87 11.80
CA ARG A 22 -8.33 12.99 10.85
C ARG A 22 -6.91 13.49 10.60
N GLN A 23 -6.09 13.58 11.64
CA GLN A 23 -4.70 14.00 11.51
C GLN A 23 -3.90 13.00 10.68
N LEU A 24 -3.95 11.71 11.05
CA LEU A 24 -3.28 10.64 10.33
C LEU A 24 -3.80 10.52 8.89
N GLY A 25 -5.11 10.68 8.67
CA GLY A 25 -5.71 10.72 7.35
C GLY A 25 -5.14 11.84 6.47
N ARG A 26 -5.00 13.05 7.01
CA ARG A 26 -4.38 14.18 6.28
C ARG A 26 -2.90 13.95 5.98
N TYR A 27 -2.15 13.34 6.90
CA TYR A 27 -0.76 12.96 6.63
C TYR A 27 -0.70 11.87 5.54
N ALA A 28 -1.53 10.84 5.65
CA ALA A 28 -1.62 9.76 4.66
C ALA A 28 -2.01 10.27 3.27
N GLU A 29 -2.97 11.19 3.16
CA GLU A 29 -3.34 11.79 1.88
C GLU A 29 -2.16 12.55 1.23
N LYS A 30 -1.43 13.34 2.03
CA LYS A 30 -0.27 14.10 1.54
C LYS A 30 0.91 13.20 1.15
N THR A 31 1.11 12.11 1.88
CA THR A 31 2.28 11.23 1.69
C THR A 31 2.01 10.12 0.67
N PHE A 32 0.83 9.51 0.68
CA PHE A 32 0.52 8.33 -0.14
C PHE A 32 -0.34 8.61 -1.37
N TYR A 33 -1.31 9.54 -1.29
CA TYR A 33 -2.28 9.79 -2.37
C TYR A 33 -1.83 10.86 -3.36
N LYS A 34 -1.26 11.97 -2.86
CA LYS A 34 -0.76 13.09 -3.67
C LYS A 34 0.70 13.39 -3.38
N PRO A 35 1.64 12.57 -3.89
CA PRO A 35 3.06 12.88 -3.79
C PRO A 35 3.42 14.23 -4.47
N THR A 36 2.54 14.84 -5.26
CA THR A 36 2.77 16.17 -5.88
C THR A 36 2.77 17.37 -4.92
N ILE A 37 2.35 17.23 -3.66
CA ILE A 37 2.35 18.36 -2.68
C ILE A 37 3.70 18.50 -1.95
N MET A 38 4.52 17.44 -1.95
CA MET A 38 5.97 17.51 -1.78
C MET A 38 6.53 16.68 -2.92
N PRO A 39 6.85 17.28 -4.09
CA PRO A 39 7.26 16.48 -5.23
C PRO A 39 8.29 15.48 -4.73
N PRO A 40 8.07 14.15 -4.87
CA PRO A 40 9.13 13.20 -4.65
C PRO A 40 10.18 13.75 -5.58
N THR A 41 11.23 14.31 -5.00
CA THR A 41 12.23 15.02 -5.78
C THR A 41 12.98 13.86 -6.40
N ALA A 42 12.41 13.37 -7.49
CA ALA A 42 12.73 12.09 -8.07
C ALA A 42 14.23 12.14 -8.33
N ILE A 43 14.96 11.16 -7.81
CA ILE A 43 16.39 11.06 -8.10
C ILE A 43 16.59 11.00 -9.62
N GLY A 44 15.59 10.49 -10.32
CA GLY A 44 15.37 10.56 -11.76
C GLY A 44 14.11 9.79 -12.10
N SER A 45 13.74 9.84 -13.38
CA SER A 45 12.74 8.96 -13.96
C SER A 45 13.47 7.89 -14.78
N PHE A 46 13.24 6.62 -14.47
CA PHE A 46 13.99 5.52 -15.05
C PHE A 46 13.09 4.68 -15.94
N LYS A 47 13.53 4.43 -17.19
CA LYS A 47 12.86 3.47 -18.06
C LYS A 47 13.13 2.06 -17.55
N SER A 48 12.07 1.36 -17.25
CA SER A 48 12.06 -0.05 -16.92
C SER A 48 11.41 -0.88 -18.02
N ARG A 49 11.49 -2.21 -17.90
CA ARG A 49 10.86 -3.13 -18.87
C ARG A 49 9.33 -3.02 -18.87
N HIS A 50 8.74 -2.49 -17.80
CA HIS A 50 7.29 -2.42 -17.60
C HIS A 50 6.76 -0.98 -17.58
N GLY A 51 7.61 0.02 -17.87
CA GLY A 51 7.19 1.42 -17.91
C GLY A 51 8.24 2.37 -17.36
N GLU A 52 7.80 3.54 -16.92
CA GLU A 52 8.66 4.54 -16.30
C GLU A 52 8.50 4.49 -14.78
N ILE A 53 9.59 4.29 -14.05
CA ILE A 53 9.60 4.26 -12.58
C ILE A 53 10.28 5.51 -12.05
N GLN A 54 9.59 6.21 -11.16
CA GLN A 54 10.13 7.34 -10.43
C GLN A 54 10.80 6.85 -9.15
N LEU A 55 12.10 7.11 -8.99
CA LEU A 55 12.81 6.77 -7.76
C LEU A 55 12.53 7.80 -6.66
N ILE A 56 12.04 7.29 -5.54
CA ILE A 56 11.72 8.07 -4.34
C ILE A 56 13.00 8.29 -3.53
N LYS A 57 13.17 9.48 -2.94
CA LYS A 57 14.28 9.77 -2.04
C LYS A 57 14.26 8.88 -0.79
N PRO A 58 15.42 8.40 -0.29
CA PRO A 58 15.49 7.57 0.92
C PRO A 58 14.83 8.22 2.14
N GLU A 59 14.99 9.53 2.32
CA GLU A 59 14.44 10.25 3.48
C GLU A 59 12.91 10.30 3.43
N PHE A 60 12.35 10.51 2.24
CA PHE A 60 10.91 10.44 2.05
C PHE A 60 10.41 9.03 2.31
N LEU A 61 11.09 8.02 1.74
CA LEU A 61 10.69 6.62 1.89
C LEU A 61 10.68 6.22 3.37
N SER A 62 11.72 6.56 4.14
CA SER A 62 11.76 6.30 5.58
C SER A 62 10.55 6.88 6.31
N ASN A 63 10.28 8.18 6.11
CA ASN A 63 9.13 8.85 6.74
C ASN A 63 7.79 8.23 6.32
N ALA A 64 7.68 7.81 5.06
CA ALA A 64 6.47 7.19 4.54
C ALA A 64 6.24 5.79 5.12
N LEU A 65 7.32 5.01 5.33
CA LEU A 65 7.27 3.71 6.00
C LEU A 65 6.89 3.86 7.49
N ASP A 66 7.44 4.86 8.18
CA ASP A 66 7.09 5.15 9.57
C ASP A 66 5.61 5.54 9.70
N LEU A 67 5.12 6.38 8.77
CA LEU A 67 3.71 6.74 8.70
C LEU A 67 2.84 5.53 8.41
N ALA A 68 3.26 4.62 7.52
CA ALA A 68 2.52 3.39 7.22
C ALA A 68 2.39 2.50 8.47
N ALA A 69 3.48 2.31 9.22
CA ALA A 69 3.45 1.55 10.47
C ALA A 69 2.50 2.19 11.50
N CYS A 70 2.55 3.52 11.62
CA CYS A 70 1.66 4.27 12.52
C CYS A 70 0.18 4.13 12.12
N VAL A 71 -0.14 4.33 10.84
CA VAL A 71 -1.51 4.21 10.31
C VAL A 71 -2.05 2.79 10.50
N TRP A 72 -1.25 1.75 10.23
CA TRP A 72 -1.67 0.37 10.47
C TRP A 72 -1.89 0.05 11.95
N GLY A 73 -1.01 0.53 12.82
CA GLY A 73 -1.12 0.31 14.28
C GLY A 73 -2.29 1.05 14.92
N VAL A 74 -2.64 2.24 14.42
CA VAL A 74 -3.66 3.10 15.04
C VAL A 74 -5.04 2.94 14.39
N LEU A 75 -5.11 2.93 13.05
CA LEU A 75 -6.38 2.92 12.31
C LEU A 75 -6.79 1.51 11.85
N GLY A 76 -5.86 0.55 11.90
CA GLY A 76 -6.10 -0.83 11.51
C GLY A 76 -6.02 -1.06 10.00
N LEU A 77 -5.92 -2.33 9.62
CA LEU A 77 -5.59 -2.74 8.25
C LEU A 77 -6.69 -2.50 7.20
N LYS A 78 -7.94 -2.29 7.61
CA LYS A 78 -9.08 -2.06 6.70
C LYS A 78 -9.31 -0.58 6.41
N HIS A 79 -8.72 0.33 7.18
CA HIS A 79 -8.90 1.76 7.00
C HIS A 79 -8.32 2.25 5.66
N TRP A 80 -8.94 3.23 5.02
CA TRP A 80 -8.57 3.71 3.68
C TRP A 80 -7.11 4.19 3.61
N ALA A 81 -6.63 4.88 4.66
CA ALA A 81 -5.23 5.32 4.76
C ALA A 81 -4.23 4.13 4.75
N SER A 82 -4.63 3.00 5.34
CA SER A 82 -3.85 1.77 5.36
C SER A 82 -3.75 1.14 3.97
N GLN A 83 -4.75 1.34 3.12
CA GLN A 83 -4.74 0.86 1.74
C GLN A 83 -3.81 1.71 0.86
N TRP A 84 -3.79 3.02 1.04
CA TRP A 84 -2.80 3.88 0.39
C TRP A 84 -1.37 3.54 0.81
N ALA A 85 -1.15 3.26 2.10
CA ALA A 85 0.14 2.76 2.55
C ALA A 85 0.52 1.44 1.85
N ARG A 86 -0.40 0.49 1.72
CA ARG A 86 -0.16 -0.77 0.99
C ARG A 86 0.21 -0.56 -0.47
N MET A 87 -0.42 0.40 -1.15
CA MET A 87 -0.05 0.75 -2.53
C MET A 87 1.38 1.26 -2.63
N LEU A 88 1.79 2.15 -1.73
CA LEU A 88 3.18 2.62 -1.67
C LEU A 88 4.14 1.44 -1.50
N ILE A 89 3.83 0.50 -0.59
CA ILE A 89 4.68 -0.68 -0.37
C ILE A 89 4.77 -1.56 -1.61
N LEU A 90 3.67 -1.76 -2.35
CA LEU A 90 3.68 -2.46 -3.64
C LEU A 90 4.68 -1.79 -4.60
N ASP A 91 4.58 -0.48 -4.78
CA ASP A 91 5.43 0.28 -5.70
C ASP A 91 6.92 0.20 -5.31
N VAL A 92 7.22 0.25 -4.01
CA VAL A 92 8.57 0.12 -3.47
C VAL A 92 9.14 -1.29 -3.70
N ILE A 93 8.34 -2.33 -3.46
CA ILE A 93 8.78 -3.72 -3.69
C ILE A 93 8.99 -3.98 -5.17
N ILE A 94 8.09 -3.52 -6.04
CA ILE A 94 8.25 -3.61 -7.50
C ILE A 94 9.55 -2.94 -7.90
N THR A 95 9.78 -1.69 -7.47
CA THR A 95 11.04 -0.96 -7.75
C THR A 95 12.26 -1.75 -7.29
N LYS A 96 12.22 -2.35 -6.09
CA LYS A 96 13.30 -3.18 -5.58
C LYS A 96 13.53 -4.42 -6.45
N LEU A 97 12.49 -5.11 -6.89
CA LEU A 97 12.61 -6.28 -7.77
C LEU A 97 13.13 -5.91 -9.16
N GLU A 98 12.74 -4.75 -9.69
CA GLU A 98 13.17 -4.26 -11.00
C GLU A 98 14.66 -3.89 -11.02
N PHE A 99 15.14 -3.20 -9.96
CA PHE A 99 16.45 -2.56 -9.95
C PHE A 99 17.48 -3.23 -9.03
N CYS A 100 17.07 -4.05 -8.07
CA CYS A 100 17.98 -4.81 -7.20
C CYS A 100 17.99 -6.29 -7.60
N THR A 101 18.71 -6.61 -8.68
CA THR A 101 18.84 -7.97 -9.22
C THR A 101 19.68 -8.92 -8.35
N THR A 102 20.28 -8.44 -7.27
CA THR A 102 21.12 -9.21 -6.35
C THR A 102 20.34 -9.97 -5.28
N ALA A 103 19.02 -9.85 -5.24
CA ALA A 103 18.19 -10.61 -4.30
C ALA A 103 18.31 -12.12 -4.56
N SER A 104 18.50 -12.89 -3.49
CA SER A 104 18.46 -14.36 -3.56
C SER A 104 17.09 -14.83 -4.07
N ALA A 105 17.02 -16.01 -4.70
CA ALA A 105 15.75 -16.57 -5.16
C ALA A 105 14.72 -16.69 -4.02
N GLY A 106 15.18 -17.05 -2.81
CA GLY A 106 14.32 -17.12 -1.62
C GLY A 106 13.75 -15.76 -1.20
N ASP A 107 14.55 -14.69 -1.25
CA ASP A 107 14.06 -13.34 -0.92
C ASP A 107 13.12 -12.81 -2.00
N ARG A 108 13.42 -13.10 -3.27
CA ARG A 108 12.56 -12.74 -4.40
C ARG A 108 11.19 -13.39 -4.28
N ASN A 109 11.14 -14.70 -4.00
CA ASN A 109 9.88 -15.42 -3.77
C ASN A 109 9.06 -14.77 -2.65
N LYS A 110 9.66 -14.48 -1.48
CA LYS A 110 8.96 -13.79 -0.38
C LYS A 110 8.35 -12.45 -0.80
N LEU A 111 9.10 -11.65 -1.57
CA LEU A 111 8.61 -10.37 -2.07
C LEU A 111 7.45 -10.56 -3.06
N VAL A 112 7.54 -11.52 -3.98
CA VAL A 112 6.46 -11.82 -4.93
C VAL A 112 5.21 -12.36 -4.23
N SER A 113 5.37 -13.27 -3.26
CA SER A 113 4.25 -13.75 -2.43
C SER A 113 3.55 -12.60 -1.71
N TYR A 114 4.33 -11.65 -1.17
CA TYR A 114 3.80 -10.46 -0.52
C TYR A 114 3.05 -9.55 -1.51
N LEU A 115 3.60 -9.33 -2.71
CA LEU A 115 2.95 -8.56 -3.77
C LEU A 115 1.59 -9.18 -4.13
N LEU A 116 1.54 -10.50 -4.35
CA LEU A 116 0.31 -11.21 -4.70
C LEU A 116 -0.73 -11.12 -3.60
N GLY A 117 -0.35 -11.43 -2.36
CA GLY A 117 -1.27 -11.34 -1.21
C GLY A 117 -1.80 -9.92 -0.98
N THR A 118 -0.93 -8.90 -1.10
CA THR A 118 -1.32 -7.51 -0.91
C THR A 118 -2.23 -7.02 -2.04
N THR A 119 -1.95 -7.43 -3.28
CA THR A 119 -2.77 -7.05 -4.44
C THR A 119 -4.15 -7.67 -4.34
N ASN A 120 -4.27 -8.96 -3.97
CA ASN A 120 -5.56 -9.61 -3.73
C ASN A 120 -6.35 -8.90 -2.62
N ALA A 121 -5.70 -8.58 -1.49
CA ALA A 121 -6.36 -7.88 -0.39
C ALA A 121 -6.84 -6.46 -0.78
N LEU A 122 -6.09 -5.75 -1.63
CA LEU A 122 -6.53 -4.47 -2.18
C LEU A 122 -7.69 -4.65 -3.16
N TRP A 123 -7.67 -5.72 -3.95
CA TRP A 123 -8.75 -6.05 -4.88
C TRP A 123 -10.06 -6.35 -4.16
N GLU A 124 -10.02 -7.16 -3.10
CA GLU A 124 -11.16 -7.42 -2.22
C GLU A 124 -11.70 -6.13 -1.59
N TRP A 125 -10.81 -5.25 -1.14
CA TRP A 125 -11.21 -3.96 -0.58
C TRP A 125 -11.93 -3.08 -1.61
N ILE A 126 -11.35 -2.91 -2.81
CA ILE A 126 -11.99 -2.15 -3.90
C ILE A 126 -13.34 -2.79 -4.30
N SER A 127 -13.40 -4.12 -4.32
CA SER A 127 -14.64 -4.87 -4.60
C SER A 127 -15.73 -4.56 -3.57
N SER A 128 -15.36 -4.49 -2.29
CA SER A 128 -16.29 -4.15 -1.20
C SER A 128 -16.87 -2.73 -1.31
N LEU A 129 -16.18 -1.84 -2.04
CA LEU A 129 -16.64 -0.48 -2.34
C LEU A 129 -17.44 -0.39 -3.64
N GLY A 130 -17.56 -1.49 -4.40
CA GLY A 130 -18.22 -1.51 -5.71
C GLY A 130 -17.44 -0.79 -6.81
N LEU A 131 -16.12 -0.59 -6.64
CA LEU A 131 -15.27 0.19 -7.53
C LEU A 131 -14.44 -0.64 -8.52
N THR A 132 -14.61 -1.97 -8.55
CA THR A 132 -13.81 -2.86 -9.42
C THR A 132 -14.07 -2.67 -10.90
N GLN A 133 -15.27 -2.19 -11.27
CA GLN A 133 -15.62 -1.94 -12.67
C GLN A 133 -15.24 -0.53 -13.15
N ASP A 134 -14.65 0.28 -12.27
CA ASP A 134 -14.23 1.62 -12.65
C ASP A 134 -13.00 1.54 -13.58
N PRO A 135 -13.07 2.04 -14.83
CA PRO A 135 -11.92 2.05 -15.74
C PRO A 135 -10.75 2.90 -15.22
N SER A 136 -10.99 3.79 -14.25
CA SER A 136 -9.97 4.56 -13.55
C SER A 136 -9.39 3.85 -12.32
N CYS A 137 -9.76 2.58 -12.08
CA CYS A 137 -9.23 1.78 -10.99
C CYS A 137 -7.70 1.65 -11.11
N PHE A 138 -7.00 2.47 -10.32
CA PHE A 138 -5.54 2.56 -10.28
C PHE A 138 -4.83 1.23 -9.96
N LEU A 139 -5.57 0.23 -9.48
CA LEU A 139 -5.04 -1.08 -9.12
C LEU A 139 -4.86 -1.98 -10.35
N LEU A 140 -5.58 -1.76 -11.44
CA LEU A 140 -5.48 -2.57 -12.67
C LEU A 140 -4.05 -2.61 -13.21
N GLY A 141 -3.43 -1.45 -13.45
CA GLY A 141 -2.06 -1.37 -13.96
C GLY A 141 -1.03 -1.99 -13.01
N ARG A 142 -1.23 -1.86 -11.69
CA ARG A 142 -0.34 -2.51 -10.69
C ARG A 142 -0.51 -4.02 -10.67
N ALA A 143 -1.75 -4.51 -10.75
CA ALA A 143 -2.03 -5.94 -10.81
C ALA A 143 -1.39 -6.58 -12.05
N GLU A 144 -1.42 -5.91 -13.20
CA GLU A 144 -0.73 -6.38 -14.41
C GLU A 144 0.79 -6.48 -14.24
N VAL A 145 1.42 -5.47 -13.62
CA VAL A 145 2.86 -5.51 -13.32
C VAL A 145 3.19 -6.64 -12.34
N VAL A 146 2.38 -6.83 -11.29
CA VAL A 146 2.56 -7.92 -10.33
C VAL A 146 2.41 -9.29 -11.01
N LYS A 147 1.42 -9.45 -11.91
CA LYS A 147 1.25 -10.67 -12.72
C LYS A 147 2.48 -10.94 -13.57
N ALA A 148 2.95 -9.93 -14.32
CA ALA A 148 4.11 -10.07 -15.18
C ALA A 148 5.35 -10.53 -14.39
N TYR A 149 5.58 -9.94 -13.21
CA TYR A 149 6.64 -10.37 -12.31
C TYR A 149 6.46 -11.81 -11.81
N ALA A 150 5.27 -12.15 -11.33
CA ALA A 150 4.99 -13.47 -10.80
C ALA A 150 5.16 -14.57 -11.87
N PHE A 151 4.71 -14.32 -13.10
CA PHE A 151 4.93 -15.25 -14.22
C PHE A 151 6.40 -15.39 -14.59
N SER A 152 7.16 -14.29 -14.58
CA SER A 152 8.60 -14.31 -14.88
C SER A 152 9.42 -15.16 -13.90
N HIS A 153 8.87 -15.40 -12.70
CA HIS A 153 9.50 -16.15 -11.62
C HIS A 153 8.66 -17.33 -11.15
N TYR A 154 7.76 -17.85 -11.99
CA TYR A 154 6.77 -18.87 -11.62
C TYR A 154 7.37 -20.13 -10.98
N GLU A 155 8.51 -20.59 -11.52
CA GLU A 155 9.24 -21.76 -11.02
C GLU A 155 9.77 -21.56 -9.60
N GLU A 156 10.07 -20.31 -9.21
CA GLU A 156 10.56 -19.98 -7.87
C GLU A 156 9.43 -19.86 -6.84
N LEU A 157 8.16 -19.78 -7.28
CA LEU A 157 7.00 -19.57 -6.40
C LEU A 157 6.61 -20.83 -5.63
N ASN A 158 6.15 -20.64 -4.39
CA ASN A 158 5.47 -21.69 -3.63
C ASN A 158 4.02 -21.89 -4.10
N ASP A 159 3.41 -23.00 -3.70
CA ASP A 159 2.07 -23.39 -4.15
C ASP A 159 0.97 -22.36 -3.79
N ASP A 160 1.04 -21.76 -2.59
CA ASP A 160 0.12 -20.69 -2.16
C ASP A 160 0.22 -19.47 -3.10
N SER A 161 1.43 -19.07 -3.48
CA SER A 161 1.64 -17.94 -4.40
C SER A 161 1.14 -18.26 -5.80
N ARG A 162 1.31 -19.50 -6.27
CA ARG A 162 0.77 -19.93 -7.56
C ARG A 162 -0.76 -19.92 -7.56
N CYS A 163 -1.39 -20.35 -6.47
CA CYS A 163 -2.84 -20.27 -6.28
C CYS A 163 -3.32 -18.81 -6.36
N ARG A 164 -2.71 -17.91 -5.58
CA ARG A 164 -3.07 -16.48 -5.59
C ARG A 164 -2.86 -15.80 -6.95
N LEU A 165 -1.84 -16.20 -7.69
CA LEU A 165 -1.61 -15.70 -9.05
C LEU A 165 -2.77 -16.10 -9.98
N SER A 166 -3.31 -17.31 -9.84
CA SER A 166 -4.46 -17.76 -10.62
C SER A 166 -5.75 -17.01 -10.28
N GLU A 167 -5.91 -16.60 -9.01
CA GLU A 167 -7.08 -15.87 -8.51
C GLU A 167 -7.06 -14.37 -8.84
N LEU A 168 -5.88 -13.81 -9.11
CA LEU A 168 -5.73 -12.37 -9.32
C LEU A 168 -6.54 -11.91 -10.55
N ASN A 169 -7.51 -11.03 -10.35
CA ASN A 169 -8.50 -10.55 -11.34
C ASN A 169 -9.49 -11.61 -11.88
N SER A 170 -9.72 -12.70 -11.15
CA SER A 170 -10.83 -13.65 -11.43
C SER A 170 -12.18 -13.15 -10.92
#